data_AF-A0AAD8YMD2-F1
#
_entry.id   AF-A0AAD8YMD2-F1
#
_cell.length_a   1.000
_cell.length_b   1.000
_cell.length_c   1.000
_cell.angle_alpha   90.00
_cell.angle_beta   90.00
_cell.angle_gamma   90.00
#
_symmetry.space_group_name_H-M   'P 1'
#
loop_
_entity.id
_entity.type
_entity.pdbx_description
1 polymer ?
#
loop_
_entity_poly.entity_id
_entity_poly.type
_entity_poly.pdbx_seq_one_letter_code
_entity_poly.pdbx_strand_id
1 'polypeptide(L)'
;MVARTAGQKTGESRSSASSRISEIHSRTTRRDREVEVLVPKLASRSYHLKEGNSWCEDWLQYQKNTHPLFSICCHHPLHPIGRFQRIIILVGSIAFGLAITNIVYLGFLKSEQAGTAVNYIYEQTGKVSDAISQRTSIQVEQSLFFLWTVGSGLHSAFDLLIWYLAACSCFRPGGIFSLRSTFCQNFGLYLSVLLVVGALFSATSVVVLRLNAEANVEGQTDDIIEMTGLESSRFSFLLAYSFELIFALFVFYFLTSTVFFSGILGCGRIPILGGRPYELRKEAAEKRRSERCDSMDDAVV
;
A
#
# COMPACT_ATOMS: atom_id res chain seq x y z
N MET A 1 81.96 -7.54 -15.16
CA MET A 1 81.47 -8.17 -13.92
C MET A 1 80.21 -7.43 -13.49
N VAL A 2 79.03 -7.90 -13.90
CA VAL A 2 77.74 -7.30 -13.51
C VAL A 2 76.85 -8.46 -13.10
N ALA A 3 76.70 -8.66 -11.79
CA ALA A 3 75.88 -9.70 -11.20
C ALA A 3 74.43 -9.19 -11.08
N ARG A 4 73.50 -9.83 -11.79
CA ARG A 4 72.05 -9.62 -11.66
C ARG A 4 71.53 -10.43 -10.47
N THR A 5 71.08 -9.75 -9.42
CA THR A 5 70.30 -10.32 -8.33
C THR A 5 68.81 -10.31 -8.69
N ALA A 6 68.32 -11.44 -9.21
CA ALA A 6 66.90 -11.73 -9.32
C ALA A 6 66.50 -12.64 -8.16
N GLY A 7 65.89 -12.06 -7.12
CA GLY A 7 65.49 -12.82 -5.94
C GLY A 7 64.27 -12.21 -5.25
N GLN A 8 63.21 -13.02 -5.13
CA GLN A 8 62.15 -12.95 -4.13
C GLN A 8 61.22 -11.72 -4.12
N LYS A 9 60.09 -11.79 -4.85
CA LYS A 9 58.83 -11.09 -4.52
C LYS A 9 57.56 -11.88 -4.88
N THR A 10 57.54 -13.21 -4.68
CA THR A 10 56.38 -14.06 -5.01
C THR A 10 55.56 -14.52 -3.80
N GLY A 11 56.02 -14.26 -2.56
CA GLY A 11 55.34 -14.70 -1.33
C GLY A 11 54.19 -13.81 -0.85
N GLU A 12 54.31 -12.49 -0.99
CA GLU A 12 53.31 -11.54 -0.43
C GLU A 12 51.96 -11.56 -1.19
N SER A 13 51.95 -11.98 -2.46
CA SER A 13 50.75 -11.93 -3.30
C SER A 13 49.69 -12.98 -2.92
N ARG A 14 50.10 -14.16 -2.43
CA ARG A 14 49.17 -15.25 -2.07
C ARG A 14 48.41 -14.98 -0.75
N SER A 15 49.07 -14.39 0.24
CA SER A 15 48.44 -14.04 1.53
C SER A 15 47.38 -12.95 1.35
N SER A 16 47.64 -11.98 0.47
CA SER A 16 46.70 -10.90 0.16
C SER A 16 45.44 -11.40 -0.55
N ALA A 17 45.56 -12.35 -1.47
CA ALA A 17 44.42 -12.92 -2.19
C ALA A 17 43.49 -13.74 -1.26
N SER A 18 44.05 -14.54 -0.36
CA SER A 18 43.26 -15.35 0.59
C SER A 18 42.46 -14.47 1.56
N SER A 19 43.08 -13.39 2.08
CA SER A 19 42.39 -12.43 2.94
C SER A 19 41.21 -11.75 2.23
N ARG A 20 41.38 -11.36 0.95
CA ARG A 20 40.31 -10.74 0.16
C ARG A 20 39.16 -11.70 -0.12
N ILE A 21 39.44 -12.97 -0.40
CA ILE A 21 38.40 -13.99 -0.62
C ILE A 21 37.59 -14.23 0.66
N SER A 22 38.25 -14.31 1.82
CA SER A 22 37.57 -14.45 3.12
C SER A 22 36.68 -13.24 3.45
N GLU A 23 37.15 -12.03 3.14
CA GLU A 23 36.37 -10.80 3.31
C GLU A 23 35.15 -10.77 2.37
N ILE A 24 35.30 -11.17 1.11
CA ILE A 24 34.19 -11.26 0.15
C ILE A 24 33.18 -12.31 0.63
N HIS A 25 33.63 -13.49 1.05
CA HIS A 25 32.75 -14.56 1.51
C HIS A 25 31.96 -14.13 2.75
N SER A 26 32.62 -13.54 3.76
CA SER A 26 31.95 -13.06 4.96
C SER A 26 30.92 -11.95 4.67
N ARG A 27 31.21 -11.03 3.72
CA ARG A 27 30.24 -10.02 3.25
C ARG A 27 29.04 -10.65 2.54
N THR A 28 29.27 -11.63 1.67
CA THR A 28 28.20 -12.33 0.96
C THR A 28 27.32 -13.12 1.92
N THR A 29 27.90 -13.93 2.80
CA THR A 29 27.14 -14.71 3.79
C THR A 29 26.33 -13.82 4.74
N ARG A 30 26.88 -12.68 5.16
CA ARG A 30 26.13 -11.72 5.99
C ARG A 30 24.95 -11.14 5.23
N ARG A 31 25.15 -10.74 3.97
CA ARG A 31 24.07 -10.20 3.13
C ARG A 31 22.98 -11.23 2.90
N ASP A 32 23.33 -12.49 2.65
CA ASP A 32 22.37 -13.56 2.43
C ASP A 32 21.49 -13.78 3.68
N ARG A 33 22.10 -13.79 4.88
CA ARG A 33 21.36 -13.83 6.15
C ARG A 33 20.44 -12.62 6.33
N GLU A 34 20.92 -11.41 6.03
CA GLU A 34 20.10 -10.20 6.10
C GLU A 34 18.90 -10.28 5.13
N VAL A 35 19.10 -10.81 3.92
CA VAL A 35 18.03 -11.03 2.93
C VAL A 35 17.01 -12.05 3.44
N GLU A 36 17.47 -13.18 3.98
CA GLU A 36 16.62 -14.24 4.52
C GLU A 36 15.74 -13.75 5.68
N VAL A 37 16.21 -12.81 6.50
CA VAL A 37 15.43 -12.26 7.63
C VAL A 37 14.57 -11.06 7.22
N LEU A 38 15.11 -10.14 6.42
CA LEU A 38 14.44 -8.87 6.12
C LEU A 38 13.36 -9.00 5.03
N VAL A 39 13.56 -9.84 4.02
CA VAL A 39 12.57 -9.99 2.93
C VAL A 39 11.22 -10.52 3.46
N PRO A 40 11.16 -11.58 4.28
CA PRO A 40 9.89 -12.05 4.85
C PRO A 40 9.24 -11.01 5.75
N LYS A 41 10.05 -10.29 6.55
CA LYS A 41 9.57 -9.17 7.39
C LYS A 41 8.96 -8.06 6.53
N LEU A 42 9.64 -7.62 5.48
CA LEU A 42 9.11 -6.63 4.54
C LEU A 42 7.84 -7.11 3.82
N ALA A 43 7.79 -8.39 3.41
CA ALA A 43 6.64 -9.00 2.76
C ALA A 43 5.41 -9.09 3.68
N SER A 44 5.62 -9.41 4.96
CA SER A 44 4.57 -9.46 5.99
C SER A 44 4.20 -8.08 6.54
N ARG A 45 4.84 -7.02 6.01
CA ARG A 45 4.70 -5.63 6.48
C ARG A 45 5.10 -5.47 7.94
N SER A 46 6.12 -6.21 8.37
CA SER A 46 6.63 -6.13 9.73
C SER A 46 6.93 -4.70 10.10
N TYR A 47 6.39 -4.33 11.25
CA TYR A 47 6.42 -2.98 11.75
C TYR A 47 7.78 -2.63 12.34
N HIS A 48 8.63 -3.63 12.60
CA HIS A 48 9.93 -3.50 13.24
C HIS A 48 10.99 -4.23 12.41
N LEU A 49 11.84 -3.49 11.69
CA LEU A 49 12.94 -4.11 10.92
C LEU A 49 14.26 -4.17 11.70
N LYS A 50 14.45 -3.26 12.66
CA LYS A 50 15.65 -3.18 13.48
C LYS A 50 15.30 -3.29 14.95
N GLU A 51 16.11 -4.05 15.69
CA GLU A 51 15.98 -4.13 17.13
C GLU A 51 16.21 -2.75 17.76
N GLY A 52 15.37 -2.38 18.73
CA GLY A 52 15.48 -1.13 19.47
C GLY A 52 14.86 0.09 18.80
N ASN A 53 14.24 -0.04 17.62
CA ASN A 53 13.50 1.08 17.01
C ASN A 53 12.38 1.58 17.92
N SER A 54 12.22 2.90 17.95
CA SER A 54 11.06 3.57 18.53
C SER A 54 9.79 3.33 17.70
N TRP A 55 8.62 3.57 18.30
CA TRP A 55 7.33 3.44 17.60
C TRP A 55 7.24 4.33 16.35
N CYS A 56 7.79 5.55 16.43
CA CYS A 56 7.73 6.53 15.34
C CYS A 56 8.63 6.13 14.16
N GLU A 57 9.82 5.61 14.44
CA GLU A 57 10.74 5.12 13.40
C GLU A 57 10.14 3.95 12.64
N ASP A 58 9.55 3.00 13.37
CA ASP A 58 8.83 1.86 12.84
C ASP A 58 7.61 2.29 12.00
N TRP A 59 6.83 3.26 12.49
CA TRP A 59 5.69 3.80 11.76
C TRP A 59 6.10 4.50 10.47
N LEU A 60 7.13 5.35 10.53
CA LEU A 60 7.65 6.04 9.36
C LEU A 60 8.21 5.05 8.33
N GLN A 61 8.92 4.02 8.79
CA GLN A 61 9.40 2.95 7.94
C GLN A 61 8.26 2.17 7.30
N TYR A 62 7.20 1.88 8.05
CA TYR A 62 6.00 1.26 7.52
C TYR A 62 5.37 2.11 6.42
N GLN A 63 5.14 3.41 6.66
CA GLN A 63 4.57 4.31 5.65
C GLN A 63 5.45 4.38 4.39
N LYS A 64 6.78 4.50 4.57
CA LYS A 64 7.73 4.49 3.44
C LYS A 64 7.68 3.21 2.61
N ASN A 65 7.30 2.07 3.18
CA ASN A 65 7.25 0.81 2.46
C ASN A 65 5.87 0.50 1.85
N THR A 66 4.79 1.00 2.43
CA THR A 66 3.43 0.61 2.03
C THR A 66 2.63 1.69 1.34
N HIS A 67 2.89 2.97 1.62
CA HIS A 67 2.12 4.08 1.06
C HIS A 67 2.22 4.12 -0.48
N PRO A 68 1.10 4.24 -1.24
CA PRO A 68 1.11 4.13 -2.70
C PRO A 68 2.12 5.07 -3.37
N LEU A 69 2.14 6.35 -2.96
CA LEU A 69 3.11 7.34 -3.47
C LEU A 69 4.52 7.20 -2.86
N PHE A 70 4.66 7.33 -1.53
CA PHE A 70 5.98 7.41 -0.90
C PHE A 70 6.82 6.17 -1.14
N SER A 71 6.16 5.03 -1.26
CA SER A 71 6.87 3.77 -1.42
C SER A 71 7.51 3.59 -2.79
N ILE A 72 7.12 4.37 -3.81
CA ILE A 72 7.83 4.36 -5.11
C ILE A 72 9.28 4.81 -4.93
N CYS A 73 9.50 5.89 -4.16
CA CYS A 73 10.81 6.51 -3.99
C CYS A 73 11.54 6.05 -2.72
N CYS A 74 10.82 5.74 -1.65
CA CYS A 74 11.38 5.58 -0.31
C CYS A 74 11.30 4.14 0.25
N HIS A 75 10.93 3.14 -0.56
CA HIS A 75 10.91 1.75 -0.10
C HIS A 75 12.31 1.23 0.24
N HIS A 76 12.32 0.22 1.11
CA HIS A 76 13.54 -0.51 1.41
C HIS A 76 14.05 -1.28 0.17
N PRO A 77 15.35 -1.26 -0.15
CA PRO A 77 15.90 -1.93 -1.34
C PRO A 77 15.64 -3.44 -1.42
N LEU A 78 15.49 -4.09 -0.26
CA LEU A 78 15.16 -5.53 -0.17
C LEU A 78 13.66 -5.82 -0.21
N HIS A 79 12.80 -4.82 -0.45
CA HIS A 79 11.37 -5.05 -0.48
C HIS A 79 10.98 -5.94 -1.68
N PRO A 80 10.12 -6.96 -1.50
CA PRO A 80 9.77 -7.93 -2.55
C PRO A 80 9.02 -7.31 -3.74
N ILE A 81 8.31 -6.20 -3.50
CA ILE A 81 7.66 -5.38 -4.54
C ILE A 81 8.62 -4.32 -5.06
N GLY A 82 8.94 -4.41 -6.35
CA GLY A 82 9.82 -3.48 -7.05
C GLY A 82 9.13 -2.18 -7.47
N ARG A 83 9.91 -1.20 -7.95
CA ARG A 83 9.42 0.13 -8.36
C ARG A 83 8.33 0.09 -9.42
N PHE A 84 8.52 -0.71 -10.49
CA PHE A 84 7.53 -0.80 -11.57
C PHE A 84 6.20 -1.40 -11.09
N GLN A 85 6.25 -2.40 -10.21
CA GLN A 85 5.04 -2.99 -9.63
C GLN A 85 4.28 -1.96 -8.77
N ARG A 86 4.99 -1.11 -8.03
CA ARG A 86 4.39 0.01 -7.27
C ARG A 86 3.69 1.02 -8.17
N ILE A 87 4.29 1.34 -9.31
CA ILE A 87 3.66 2.23 -10.30
C ILE A 87 2.37 1.60 -10.83
N ILE A 88 2.36 0.29 -11.14
CA ILE A 88 1.14 -0.42 -11.56
C ILE A 88 0.06 -0.35 -10.48
N ILE A 89 0.42 -0.55 -9.21
CA ILE A 89 -0.51 -0.44 -8.08
C ILE A 89 -1.07 0.98 -7.96
N LEU A 90 -0.22 2.02 -8.11
CA LEU A 90 -0.66 3.42 -8.10
C LEU A 90 -1.62 3.73 -9.26
N VAL A 91 -1.36 3.21 -10.46
CA VAL A 91 -2.28 3.36 -11.59
C VAL A 91 -3.64 2.72 -11.29
N GLY A 92 -3.64 1.54 -10.67
CA GLY A 92 -4.86 0.88 -10.21
C GLY A 92 -5.62 1.68 -9.15
N SER A 93 -4.91 2.26 -8.19
CA SER A 93 -5.44 3.17 -7.17
C SER A 93 -6.15 4.37 -7.81
N ILE A 94 -5.46 5.10 -8.68
CA ILE A 94 -6.01 6.23 -9.46
C ILE A 94 -7.25 5.80 -10.26
N ALA A 95 -7.19 4.67 -10.96
CA ALA A 95 -8.32 4.15 -11.73
C ALA A 95 -9.52 3.81 -10.84
N PHE A 96 -9.28 3.23 -9.67
CA PHE A 96 -10.33 2.89 -8.71
C PHE A 96 -10.99 4.14 -8.13
N GLY A 97 -10.22 5.16 -7.74
CA GLY A 97 -10.76 6.46 -7.33
C GLY A 97 -11.61 7.12 -8.41
N LEU A 98 -11.16 7.05 -9.66
CA LEU A 98 -11.93 7.55 -10.81
C LEU A 98 -13.24 6.77 -10.98
N ALA A 99 -13.22 5.45 -10.86
CA ALA A 99 -14.42 4.61 -10.93
C ALA A 99 -15.42 4.97 -9.83
N ILE A 100 -14.96 5.04 -8.56
CA ILE A 100 -15.80 5.44 -7.42
C ILE A 100 -16.41 6.81 -7.66
N THR A 101 -15.60 7.79 -8.06
CA THR A 101 -16.07 9.16 -8.24
C THR A 101 -17.15 9.23 -9.33
N ASN A 102 -16.99 8.51 -10.44
CA ASN A 102 -18.04 8.45 -11.47
C ASN A 102 -19.28 7.67 -10.99
N ILE A 103 -19.13 6.59 -10.22
CA ILE A 103 -20.27 5.84 -9.65
C ILE A 103 -21.08 6.74 -8.74
N VAL A 104 -20.42 7.49 -7.86
CA VAL A 104 -21.05 8.42 -6.93
C VAL A 104 -21.78 9.51 -7.71
N TYR A 105 -21.12 10.12 -8.71
CA TYR A 105 -21.72 11.15 -9.55
C TYR A 105 -22.97 10.65 -10.31
N LEU A 106 -22.88 9.47 -10.94
CA LEU A 106 -24.02 8.84 -11.62
C LEU A 106 -25.12 8.40 -10.66
N GLY A 107 -24.76 7.93 -9.47
CA GLY A 107 -25.70 7.55 -8.42
C GLY A 107 -26.51 8.74 -7.94
N PHE A 108 -25.91 9.93 -7.88
CA PHE A 108 -26.62 11.16 -7.55
C PHE A 108 -27.67 11.58 -8.57
N LEU A 109 -27.40 11.35 -9.86
CA LEU A 109 -28.40 11.56 -10.91
C LEU A 109 -29.64 10.65 -10.76
N LYS A 110 -29.55 9.58 -9.97
CA LYS A 110 -30.61 8.59 -9.76
C LYS A 110 -30.98 8.38 -8.29
N SER A 111 -30.76 9.39 -7.45
CA SER A 111 -30.82 9.27 -5.97
C SER A 111 -32.10 8.63 -5.41
N GLU A 112 -33.25 8.75 -6.08
CA GLU A 112 -34.49 8.07 -5.68
C GLU A 112 -34.38 6.52 -5.63
N GLN A 113 -33.40 5.93 -6.34
CA GLN A 113 -33.26 4.47 -6.48
C GLN A 113 -32.05 3.87 -5.73
N ALA A 114 -31.27 4.67 -4.99
CA ALA A 114 -30.00 4.21 -4.39
C ALA A 114 -30.17 3.22 -3.21
N GLY A 115 -31.41 2.95 -2.76
CA GLY A 115 -31.71 2.02 -1.68
C GLY A 115 -31.60 2.65 -0.29
N THR A 116 -32.30 2.07 0.70
CA THR A 116 -32.48 2.66 2.03
C THR A 116 -31.17 2.86 2.80
N ALA A 117 -30.22 1.93 2.69
CA ALA A 117 -28.94 2.02 3.41
C ALA A 117 -28.05 3.16 2.88
N VAL A 118 -27.98 3.35 1.57
CA VAL A 118 -27.22 4.45 0.95
C VAL A 118 -27.89 5.77 1.28
N ASN A 119 -29.21 5.84 1.17
CA ASN A 119 -29.98 7.02 1.54
C ASN A 119 -29.79 7.41 3.01
N TYR A 120 -29.67 6.44 3.92
CA TYR A 120 -29.38 6.72 5.33
C TYR A 120 -27.98 7.33 5.51
N ILE A 121 -26.93 6.72 4.94
CA ILE A 121 -25.57 7.27 5.06
C ILE A 121 -25.49 8.66 4.42
N TYR A 122 -26.19 8.82 3.29
CA TYR A 122 -26.35 10.10 2.62
C TYR A 122 -27.01 11.11 3.55
N GLU A 123 -28.20 10.86 4.10
CA GLU A 123 -28.90 11.77 5.00
C GLU A 123 -28.04 12.18 6.21
N GLN A 124 -27.31 11.24 6.81
CA GLN A 124 -26.39 11.54 7.90
C GLN A 124 -25.25 12.46 7.45
N THR A 125 -24.73 12.25 6.24
CA THR A 125 -23.71 13.09 5.61
C THR A 125 -24.25 14.50 5.32
N GLY A 126 -25.51 14.61 4.91
CA GLY A 126 -26.19 15.90 4.68
C GLY A 126 -26.27 16.73 5.94
N LYS A 127 -26.70 16.12 7.06
CA LYS A 127 -26.76 16.79 8.37
C LYS A 127 -25.40 17.36 8.80
N VAL A 128 -24.31 16.64 8.52
CA VAL A 128 -22.95 17.11 8.82
C VAL A 128 -22.56 18.25 7.88
N SER A 129 -22.86 18.14 6.58
CA SER A 129 -22.61 19.21 5.61
C SER A 129 -23.34 20.49 5.98
N ASP A 130 -24.63 20.40 6.33
CA ASP A 130 -25.45 21.53 6.74
C ASP A 130 -24.89 22.21 7.99
N ALA A 131 -24.47 21.43 8.99
CA ALA A 131 -23.84 21.95 10.20
C ALA A 131 -22.52 22.69 9.92
N ILE A 132 -21.76 22.23 8.91
CA ILE A 132 -20.53 22.89 8.46
C ILE A 132 -20.88 24.17 7.70
N SER A 133 -21.78 24.13 6.72
CA SER A 133 -22.17 25.29 5.92
C SER A 133 -22.89 26.38 6.71
N GLN A 134 -23.49 26.06 7.86
CA GLN A 134 -23.98 27.10 8.79
C GLN A 134 -22.85 27.86 9.49
N ARG A 135 -21.67 27.24 9.64
CA ARG A 135 -20.50 27.84 10.30
C ARG A 135 -19.49 28.41 9.32
N THR A 136 -19.36 27.80 8.15
CA THR A 136 -18.47 28.23 7.08
C THR A 136 -19.34 28.74 5.94
N SER A 137 -19.05 29.90 5.37
CA SER A 137 -19.80 30.45 4.23
C SER A 137 -19.62 29.66 2.93
N ILE A 138 -19.19 28.40 3.01
CA ILE A 138 -18.90 27.50 1.90
C ILE A 138 -20.05 26.49 1.82
N GLN A 139 -20.81 26.55 0.75
CA GLN A 139 -21.82 25.53 0.43
C GLN A 139 -21.08 24.29 -0.07
N VAL A 140 -21.02 23.25 0.74
CA VAL A 140 -20.43 21.96 0.35
C VAL A 140 -21.56 21.05 -0.08
N GLU A 141 -21.55 20.62 -1.33
CA GLU A 141 -22.51 19.62 -1.79
C GLU A 141 -22.34 18.32 -0.97
N GLN A 142 -23.46 17.78 -0.52
CA GLN A 142 -23.51 16.54 0.25
C GLN A 142 -22.84 15.36 -0.47
N SER A 143 -22.90 15.35 -1.81
CA SER A 143 -22.22 14.42 -2.70
C SER A 143 -20.70 14.44 -2.53
N LEU A 144 -20.11 15.63 -2.43
CA LEU A 144 -18.68 15.83 -2.22
C LEU A 144 -18.25 15.30 -0.87
N PHE A 145 -19.01 15.60 0.20
CA PHE A 145 -18.67 15.09 1.53
C PHE A 145 -18.74 13.56 1.60
N PHE A 146 -19.76 12.96 0.99
CA PHE A 146 -19.88 11.50 0.90
C PHE A 146 -18.68 10.90 0.16
N LEU A 147 -18.30 11.51 -0.97
CA LEU A 147 -17.14 11.09 -1.75
C LEU A 147 -15.83 11.21 -0.95
N TRP A 148 -15.59 12.34 -0.28
CA TRP A 148 -14.37 12.59 0.49
C TRP A 148 -14.26 11.72 1.74
N THR A 149 -15.37 11.18 2.25
CA THR A 149 -15.36 10.34 3.45
C THR A 149 -15.44 8.86 3.10
N VAL A 150 -16.60 8.42 2.59
CA VAL A 150 -16.86 7.02 2.26
C VAL A 150 -16.05 6.60 1.04
N GLY A 151 -16.03 7.44 0.00
CA GLY A 151 -15.25 7.17 -1.21
C GLY A 151 -13.75 7.03 -0.92
N SER A 152 -13.16 8.03 -0.27
CA SER A 152 -11.75 8.00 0.13
C SER A 152 -11.42 6.87 1.11
N GLY A 153 -12.34 6.50 2.00
CA GLY A 153 -12.20 5.34 2.89
C GLY A 153 -12.15 4.01 2.12
N LEU A 154 -13.06 3.80 1.17
CA LEU A 154 -13.07 2.62 0.30
C LEU A 154 -11.84 2.57 -0.61
N HIS A 155 -11.42 3.72 -1.15
CA HIS A 155 -10.20 3.86 -1.94
C HIS A 155 -8.98 3.43 -1.13
N SER A 156 -8.82 3.95 0.08
CA SER A 156 -7.75 3.54 0.97
C SER A 156 -7.77 2.04 1.30
N ALA A 157 -8.96 1.46 1.49
CA ALA A 157 -9.10 0.02 1.75
C ALA A 157 -8.67 -0.82 0.53
N PHE A 158 -9.02 -0.38 -0.68
CA PHE A 158 -8.58 -1.00 -1.93
C PHE A 158 -7.06 -0.95 -2.09
N ASP A 159 -6.43 0.18 -1.80
CA ASP A 159 -4.96 0.32 -1.85
C ASP A 159 -4.28 -0.66 -0.90
N LEU A 160 -4.78 -0.78 0.34
CA LEU A 160 -4.27 -1.72 1.32
C LEU A 160 -4.46 -3.18 0.88
N LEU A 161 -5.60 -3.50 0.27
CA LEU A 161 -5.91 -4.83 -0.26
C LEU A 161 -4.95 -5.22 -1.39
N ILE A 162 -4.83 -4.38 -2.42
CA ILE A 162 -3.93 -4.65 -3.55
C ILE A 162 -2.49 -4.79 -3.08
N TRP A 163 -2.08 -3.95 -2.13
CA TRP A 163 -0.75 -4.03 -1.55
C TRP A 163 -0.52 -5.37 -0.85
N TYR A 164 -1.49 -5.82 -0.04
CA TYR A 164 -1.42 -7.09 0.67
C TYR A 164 -1.34 -8.28 -0.29
N LEU A 165 -2.14 -8.25 -1.35
CA LEU A 165 -2.11 -9.28 -2.40
C LEU A 165 -0.79 -9.28 -3.17
N ALA A 166 -0.23 -8.11 -3.49
CA ALA A 166 1.02 -8.01 -4.24
C ALA A 166 2.23 -8.48 -3.42
N ALA A 167 2.24 -8.20 -2.11
CA ALA A 167 3.34 -8.57 -1.22
C ALA A 167 3.27 -10.07 -0.87
N CYS A 168 2.06 -10.60 -0.70
CA CYS A 168 1.69 -11.96 -0.31
C CYS A 168 2.77 -12.71 0.49
N SER A 169 2.79 -12.49 1.81
CA SER A 169 3.72 -13.16 2.72
C SER A 169 3.62 -14.69 2.70
N CYS A 170 2.46 -15.25 2.35
CA CYS A 170 2.20 -16.70 2.36
C CYS A 170 3.10 -17.49 1.40
N PHE A 171 3.39 -16.93 0.22
CA PHE A 171 4.15 -17.62 -0.84
C PHE A 171 5.59 -17.14 -0.97
N ARG A 172 6.00 -16.13 -0.19
CA ARG A 172 7.38 -15.64 -0.16
C ARG A 172 8.24 -16.54 0.75
N PRO A 173 9.58 -16.47 0.63
CA PRO A 173 10.48 -17.15 1.57
C PRO A 173 10.07 -16.84 3.01
N GLY A 174 10.01 -17.86 3.88
CA GLY A 174 9.53 -17.74 5.27
C GLY A 174 8.01 -17.79 5.46
N GLY A 175 7.23 -17.85 4.38
CA GLY A 175 5.78 -18.06 4.43
C GLY A 175 5.37 -19.52 4.63
N ILE A 176 4.12 -19.74 5.05
CA ILE A 176 3.55 -21.08 5.29
C ILE A 176 3.64 -21.99 4.05
N PHE A 177 3.49 -21.39 2.86
CA PHE A 177 3.51 -22.09 1.58
C PHE A 177 4.77 -21.75 0.78
N SER A 178 5.92 -21.53 1.44
CA SER A 178 7.20 -21.36 0.74
C SER A 178 7.69 -22.70 0.13
N LEU A 179 6.84 -23.37 -0.64
CA LEU A 179 7.29 -24.38 -1.58
C LEU A 179 8.13 -23.68 -2.63
N ARG A 180 9.20 -24.34 -3.09
CA ARG A 180 10.20 -23.81 -4.03
C ARG A 180 9.64 -23.50 -5.44
N SER A 181 8.31 -23.46 -5.60
CA SER A 181 7.62 -23.16 -6.84
C SER A 181 7.59 -21.65 -7.09
N THR A 182 8.26 -21.24 -8.15
CA THR A 182 8.24 -19.86 -8.68
C THR A 182 6.83 -19.39 -9.05
N PHE A 183 5.93 -20.32 -9.39
CA PHE A 183 4.56 -20.01 -9.76
C PHE A 183 3.76 -19.44 -8.58
N CYS A 184 3.89 -20.05 -7.40
CA CYS A 184 3.19 -19.60 -6.19
C CYS A 184 3.64 -18.20 -5.74
N GLN A 185 4.93 -17.89 -5.89
CA GLN A 185 5.48 -16.58 -5.55
C GLN A 185 4.88 -15.43 -6.37
N ASN A 186 4.49 -15.70 -7.62
CA ASN A 186 3.92 -14.71 -8.53
C ASN A 186 2.38 -14.63 -8.47
N PHE A 187 1.71 -15.58 -7.81
CA PHE A 187 0.24 -15.62 -7.75
C PHE A 187 -0.35 -14.32 -7.20
N GLY A 188 0.18 -13.82 -6.08
CA GLY A 188 -0.29 -12.58 -5.47
C GLY A 188 -0.13 -11.37 -6.40
N LEU A 189 0.99 -11.31 -7.14
CA LEU A 189 1.22 -10.26 -8.14
C LEU A 189 0.22 -10.35 -9.30
N TYR A 190 -0.04 -11.55 -9.85
CA TYR A 190 -1.00 -11.72 -10.94
C TYR A 190 -2.42 -11.35 -10.50
N LEU A 191 -2.81 -11.72 -9.28
CA LEU A 191 -4.09 -11.34 -8.71
C LEU A 191 -4.20 -9.82 -8.55
N SER A 192 -3.16 -9.15 -8.05
CA SER A 192 -3.13 -7.69 -7.98
C SER A 192 -3.24 -7.04 -9.37
N VAL A 193 -2.52 -7.54 -10.37
CA VAL A 193 -2.62 -7.04 -11.75
C VAL A 193 -4.03 -7.22 -12.30
N LEU A 194 -4.67 -8.37 -12.06
CA LEU A 194 -6.04 -8.63 -12.46
C LEU A 194 -7.02 -7.62 -11.83
N LEU A 195 -6.86 -7.30 -10.54
CA LEU A 195 -7.67 -6.28 -9.87
C LEU A 195 -7.43 -4.87 -10.45
N VAL A 196 -6.19 -4.52 -10.79
CA VAL A 196 -5.88 -3.24 -11.45
C VAL A 196 -6.56 -3.15 -12.83
N VAL A 197 -6.48 -4.21 -13.63
CA VAL A 197 -7.17 -4.27 -14.93
C VAL A 197 -8.68 -4.18 -14.77
N GLY A 198 -9.25 -4.85 -13.76
CA GLY A 198 -10.67 -4.77 -13.43
C GLY A 198 -11.10 -3.36 -13.01
N ALA A 199 -10.27 -2.66 -12.22
CA ALA A 199 -10.52 -1.27 -11.82
C ALA A 199 -10.46 -0.31 -13.02
N LEU A 200 -9.49 -0.48 -13.92
CA LEU A 200 -9.39 0.28 -15.17
C LEU A 200 -10.60 0.07 -16.07
N PHE A 201 -10.99 -1.19 -16.28
CA PHE A 201 -12.18 -1.53 -17.06
C PHE A 201 -13.43 -0.88 -16.45
N SER A 202 -13.61 -1.01 -15.14
CA SER A 202 -14.73 -0.39 -14.42
C SER A 202 -14.73 1.12 -14.57
N ALA A 203 -13.58 1.79 -14.40
CA ALA A 203 -13.45 3.23 -14.59
C ALA A 203 -13.86 3.65 -16.00
N THR A 204 -13.34 2.98 -17.04
CA THR A 204 -13.70 3.25 -18.43
C THR A 204 -15.18 3.03 -18.69
N SER A 205 -15.75 1.90 -18.25
CA SER A 205 -17.18 1.62 -18.44
C SER A 205 -18.06 2.67 -17.78
N VAL A 206 -17.76 3.07 -16.55
CA VAL A 206 -18.57 4.06 -15.82
C VAL A 206 -18.41 5.46 -16.44
N VAL A 207 -17.22 5.84 -16.93
CA VAL A 207 -17.02 7.09 -17.69
C VAL A 207 -17.86 7.07 -18.97
N VAL A 208 -17.88 5.96 -19.73
CA VAL A 208 -18.70 5.85 -20.94
C VAL A 208 -20.19 5.95 -20.61
N LEU A 209 -20.65 5.28 -19.55
CA LEU A 209 -22.04 5.37 -19.09
C LEU A 209 -22.43 6.81 -18.71
N ARG A 210 -21.51 7.53 -18.06
CA ARG A 210 -21.71 8.94 -17.73
C ARG A 210 -21.82 9.80 -18.98
N LEU A 211 -20.88 9.66 -19.92
CA LEU A 211 -20.91 10.42 -21.18
C LEU A 211 -22.20 10.17 -21.96
N ASN A 212 -22.67 8.92 -22.02
CA ASN A 212 -23.94 8.58 -22.66
C ASN A 212 -25.14 9.15 -21.91
N ALA A 213 -25.11 9.20 -20.58
CA ALA A 213 -26.18 9.80 -19.79
C ALA A 213 -26.26 11.32 -20.02
N GLU A 214 -25.11 12.01 -20.08
CA GLU A 214 -25.04 13.44 -20.39
C GLU A 214 -25.56 13.72 -21.81
N ALA A 215 -25.13 12.94 -22.82
CA ALA A 215 -25.57 13.11 -24.21
C ALA A 215 -27.08 12.92 -24.43
N ASN A 216 -27.72 12.03 -23.66
CA ASN A 216 -29.17 11.81 -23.75
C ASN A 216 -30.00 12.96 -23.16
N VAL A 217 -29.43 13.75 -22.24
CA VAL A 217 -30.11 14.91 -21.65
C VAL A 217 -30.08 16.10 -22.61
N GLU A 218 -28.92 16.35 -23.25
CA GLU A 218 -28.75 17.46 -24.20
C GLU A 218 -29.74 17.37 -25.38
N GLY A 219 -30.02 16.17 -25.89
CA GLY A 219 -30.97 15.96 -26.99
C GLY A 219 -32.44 16.27 -26.69
N GLN A 220 -32.78 16.64 -25.45
CA GLN A 220 -34.15 16.97 -25.03
C GLN A 220 -34.34 18.47 -24.73
N THR A 221 -33.24 19.24 -24.65
CA THR A 221 -33.23 20.68 -24.34
C THR A 221 -32.60 21.50 -25.46
N ASP A 222 -33.07 21.32 -26.70
CA ASP A 222 -32.85 22.30 -27.77
C ASP A 222 -33.58 23.61 -27.40
N ASP A 223 -32.89 24.51 -26.67
CA ASP A 223 -32.85 25.96 -26.92
C ASP A 223 -32.50 26.79 -25.65
N ILE A 224 -31.35 27.48 -25.72
CA ILE A 224 -31.04 28.81 -25.13
C ILE A 224 -30.29 28.90 -23.78
N ILE A 225 -30.08 27.83 -22.99
CA ILE A 225 -29.33 27.95 -21.71
C ILE A 225 -28.23 26.88 -21.58
N GLU A 226 -27.29 26.80 -22.53
CA GLU A 226 -26.39 25.63 -22.56
C GLU A 226 -24.97 25.95 -23.06
N MET A 227 -24.28 26.89 -22.42
CA MET A 227 -22.82 26.99 -22.61
C MET A 227 -22.07 27.36 -21.32
N THR A 228 -22.69 28.13 -20.41
CA THR A 228 -22.05 28.50 -19.13
C THR A 228 -22.23 27.47 -18.00
N GLY A 229 -23.26 26.60 -18.06
CA GLY A 229 -23.50 25.57 -17.06
C GLY A 229 -22.64 24.31 -17.19
N LEU A 230 -22.34 23.89 -18.43
CA LEU A 230 -21.58 22.66 -18.73
C LEU A 230 -20.09 22.75 -18.38
N GLU A 231 -19.47 23.93 -18.53
CA GLU A 231 -18.08 24.11 -18.09
C GLU A 231 -17.95 24.04 -16.55
N SER A 232 -18.95 24.56 -15.83
CA SER A 232 -18.99 24.54 -14.37
C SER A 232 -19.08 23.10 -13.82
N SER A 233 -19.91 22.24 -14.43
CA SER A 233 -20.09 20.85 -13.98
C SER A 233 -18.86 19.97 -14.26
N ARG A 234 -18.23 20.12 -15.43
CA ARG A 234 -16.98 19.40 -15.76
C ARG A 234 -15.84 19.79 -14.84
N PHE A 235 -15.69 21.09 -14.57
CA PHE A 235 -14.68 21.58 -13.63
C PHE A 235 -14.95 21.08 -12.21
N SER A 236 -16.21 21.08 -11.77
CA SER A 236 -16.63 20.56 -10.46
C SER A 236 -16.25 19.07 -10.31
N PHE A 237 -16.47 18.26 -11.34
CA PHE A 237 -16.11 16.84 -11.28
C PHE A 237 -14.61 16.59 -11.12
N LEU A 238 -13.76 17.23 -11.94
CA LEU A 238 -12.32 17.05 -11.86
C LEU A 238 -11.77 17.53 -10.51
N LEU A 239 -12.33 18.62 -9.99
CA LEU A 239 -12.00 19.13 -8.68
C LEU A 239 -12.42 18.14 -7.57
N ALA A 240 -13.64 17.61 -7.64
CA ALA A 240 -14.16 16.61 -6.71
C ALA A 240 -13.27 15.36 -6.67
N TYR A 241 -12.91 14.84 -7.85
CA TYR A 241 -12.01 13.71 -8.01
C TYR A 241 -10.61 14.01 -7.46
N SER A 242 -10.06 15.20 -7.74
CA SER A 242 -8.74 15.59 -7.24
C SER A 242 -8.71 15.64 -5.72
N PHE A 243 -9.75 16.20 -5.08
CA PHE A 243 -9.88 16.18 -3.63
C PHE A 243 -10.05 14.76 -3.10
N GLU A 244 -10.91 13.94 -3.70
CA GLU A 244 -11.09 12.54 -3.32
C GLU A 244 -9.75 11.78 -3.31
N LEU A 245 -8.94 11.94 -4.34
CA LEU A 245 -7.62 11.33 -4.44
C LEU A 245 -6.66 11.85 -3.37
N ILE A 246 -6.67 13.16 -3.09
CA ILE A 246 -5.84 13.75 -2.02
C ILE A 246 -6.27 13.21 -0.65
N PHE A 247 -7.57 13.19 -0.35
CA PHE A 247 -8.10 12.68 0.91
C PHE A 247 -7.84 11.17 1.04
N ALA A 248 -8.03 10.41 -0.03
CA ALA A 248 -7.75 8.97 -0.06
C ALA A 248 -6.29 8.69 0.27
N LEU A 249 -5.36 9.30 -0.46
CA LEU A 249 -3.93 9.01 -0.34
C LEU A 249 -3.28 9.63 0.89
N PHE A 250 -3.63 10.86 1.27
CA PHE A 250 -2.92 11.61 2.31
C PHE A 250 -3.63 11.67 3.66
N VAL A 251 -4.92 11.36 3.72
CA VAL A 251 -5.68 11.38 4.98
C VAL A 251 -6.14 9.98 5.34
N PHE A 252 -7.03 9.40 4.54
CA PHE A 252 -7.63 8.11 4.83
C PHE A 252 -6.60 6.98 4.82
N TYR A 253 -5.68 6.95 3.85
CA TYR A 253 -4.60 5.97 3.85
C TYR A 253 -3.76 6.06 5.11
N PHE A 254 -3.35 7.26 5.54
CA PHE A 254 -2.60 7.42 6.78
C PHE A 254 -3.38 6.94 8.01
N LEU A 255 -4.67 7.28 8.11
CA LEU A 255 -5.53 6.88 9.21
C LEU A 255 -5.68 5.35 9.25
N THR A 256 -6.11 4.72 8.14
CA THR A 256 -6.31 3.27 8.06
C THR A 256 -5.01 2.51 8.28
N SER A 257 -3.92 2.94 7.63
CA SER A 257 -2.57 2.41 7.80
C SER A 257 -2.12 2.49 9.26
N THR A 258 -2.39 3.60 9.95
CA THR A 258 -2.06 3.76 11.38
C THR A 258 -2.94 2.89 12.28
N VAL A 259 -4.20 2.69 11.95
CA VAL A 259 -5.10 1.76 12.65
C VAL A 259 -4.58 0.32 12.55
N PHE A 260 -4.17 -0.13 11.36
CA PHE A 260 -3.54 -1.45 11.18
C PHE A 260 -2.19 -1.54 11.88
N PHE A 261 -1.35 -0.51 11.76
CA PHE A 261 -0.04 -0.43 12.41
C PHE A 261 -0.12 -0.52 13.93
N SER A 262 -1.03 0.25 14.53
CA SER A 262 -1.21 0.27 15.99
C SER A 262 -1.81 -1.04 16.52
N GLY A 263 -2.56 -1.77 15.69
CA GLY A 263 -3.20 -3.01 16.08
C GLY A 263 -4.41 -2.83 16.98
N ILE A 264 -5.01 -1.63 16.98
CA ILE A 264 -6.10 -1.26 17.88
C ILE A 264 -7.35 -2.15 17.68
N LEU A 265 -7.62 -2.55 16.44
CA LEU A 265 -8.75 -3.42 16.10
C LEU A 265 -8.61 -4.85 16.64
N GLY A 266 -7.38 -5.34 16.79
CA GLY A 266 -7.10 -6.69 17.30
C GLY A 266 -6.64 -6.72 18.75
N CYS A 267 -6.69 -5.59 19.47
CA CYS A 267 -6.07 -5.41 20.80
C CYS A 267 -4.61 -5.90 20.86
N GLY A 268 -3.91 -5.84 19.73
CA GLY A 268 -2.56 -6.37 19.57
C GLY A 268 -2.42 -7.90 19.69
N ARG A 269 -3.50 -8.69 19.58
CA ARG A 269 -3.47 -10.16 19.77
C ARG A 269 -3.76 -10.96 18.50
N ILE A 270 -4.51 -10.39 17.57
CA ILE A 270 -4.94 -11.09 16.36
C ILE A 270 -3.85 -10.97 15.28
N PRO A 271 -3.44 -12.05 14.58
CA PRO A 271 -2.31 -12.01 13.64
C PRO A 271 -2.39 -10.95 12.54
N ILE A 272 -3.59 -10.66 12.02
CA ILE A 272 -3.79 -9.69 10.93
C ILE A 272 -4.09 -8.28 11.46
N LEU A 273 -4.83 -8.19 12.57
CA LEU A 273 -5.33 -6.93 13.12
C LEU A 273 -4.52 -6.42 14.32
N GLY A 274 -3.49 -7.15 14.73
CA GLY A 274 -2.73 -6.91 15.95
C GLY A 274 -1.56 -5.95 15.77
N GLY A 275 -1.23 -5.55 14.55
CA GLY A 275 -0.24 -4.51 14.28
C GLY A 275 1.14 -4.77 14.91
N ARG A 276 1.87 -3.69 15.19
CA ARG A 276 3.18 -3.70 15.84
C ARG A 276 3.20 -4.43 17.19
N PRO A 277 2.23 -4.22 18.11
CA PRO A 277 2.25 -4.89 19.41
C PRO A 277 2.14 -6.42 19.34
N TYR A 278 1.43 -6.95 18.33
CA TYR A 278 1.35 -8.39 18.12
C TYR A 278 2.70 -8.95 17.67
N GLU A 279 3.33 -8.29 16.70
CA GLU A 279 4.59 -8.77 16.15
C GLU A 279 5.74 -8.74 17.16
N LEU A 280 5.89 -7.68 17.93
CA LEU A 280 6.91 -7.59 18.98
C LEU A 280 6.74 -8.69 20.04
N ARG A 281 5.48 -9.03 20.38
CA ARG A 281 5.19 -10.14 21.31
C ARG A 281 5.54 -11.49 20.70
N LYS A 282 5.25 -11.68 19.42
CA LYS A 282 5.60 -12.90 18.69
C LYS A 282 7.12 -13.08 18.64
N GLU A 283 7.86 -12.05 18.27
CA GLU A 283 9.33 -12.08 18.21
C GLU A 283 9.95 -12.33 19.59
N ALA A 284 9.46 -11.66 20.64
CA ALA A 284 9.91 -11.89 22.01
C ALA A 284 9.63 -13.33 22.49
N ALA A 285 8.49 -13.92 22.08
CA ALA A 285 8.16 -15.31 22.41
C ALA A 285 9.05 -16.31 21.65
N GLU A 286 9.37 -16.04 20.38
CA GLU A 286 10.28 -16.84 19.56
C GLU A 286 11.70 -16.80 20.12
N LYS A 287 12.20 -15.62 20.50
CA LYS A 287 13.52 -15.46 21.13
C LYS A 287 13.65 -16.27 22.42
N ARG A 288 12.66 -16.20 23.32
CA ARG A 288 12.64 -17.00 24.55
C ARG A 288 12.60 -18.51 24.31
N ARG A 289 12.00 -18.96 23.20
CA ARG A 289 11.98 -20.37 22.82
C ARG A 289 13.36 -20.81 22.32
N SER A 290 14.03 -20.00 21.50
CA SER A 290 15.39 -20.25 21.05
C SER A 290 16.36 -20.37 22.22
N GLU A 291 16.34 -19.37 23.12
CA GLU A 291 17.22 -19.34 24.31
C GLU A 291 17.02 -20.58 25.20
N ARG A 292 15.78 -21.10 25.29
CA ARG A 292 15.50 -22.32 26.05
C ARG A 292 16.08 -23.56 25.37
N CYS A 293 15.98 -23.68 24.05
CA CYS A 293 16.56 -24.81 23.32
C CYS A 293 18.09 -24.83 23.46
N ASP A 294 18.74 -23.66 23.30
CA ASP A 294 20.19 -23.54 23.42
C ASP A 294 20.66 -23.93 24.84
N SER A 295 19.93 -23.50 25.89
CA SER A 295 20.25 -23.86 27.27
C SER A 295 20.10 -25.35 27.60
N MET A 296 19.28 -26.08 26.83
CA MET A 296 19.11 -27.54 27.01
C MET A 296 20.26 -28.30 26.37
N ASP A 297 20.80 -27.82 25.25
CA ASP A 297 21.96 -28.43 24.60
C ASP A 297 23.22 -28.27 25.46
N ASP A 298 23.39 -27.12 26.12
CA ASP A 298 24.50 -26.88 27.06
C ASP A 298 24.43 -27.75 28.33
N ALA A 299 23.22 -28.15 28.75
CA ALA A 299 23.03 -28.96 29.96
C ALA A 299 23.28 -30.46 29.77
N VAL A 300 23.45 -30.92 28.52
CA VAL A 300 23.66 -32.34 28.16
C VAL A 300 25.14 -32.67 27.96
N VAL A 301 26.04 -31.67 28.00
CA VAL A 301 27.50 -31.81 27.86
C VAL A 301 28.18 -31.87 29.22
#